data_AF-A0A1Q6PW33-F1
#
_entry.id   AF-A0A1Q6PW33-F1
#
_cell.length_a   1.000
_cell.length_b   1.000
_cell.length_c   1.000
_cell.angle_alpha   90.00
_cell.angle_beta   90.00
_cell.angle_gamma   90.00
#
_symmetry.space_group_name_H-M   'P 1'
#
loop_
_entity.id
_entity.type
_entity.pdbx_description
1 polymer ?
#
loop_
_entity_poly.entity_id
_entity_poly.type
_entity_poly.pdbx_seq_one_letter_code
_entity_poly.pdbx_strand_id
1 'polypeptide(L)' 'MAEQVLVQVRVDKKLKEEVSEIYEMLGLDLPTAFRMFLVRSKLERGLPFKAVLPEETVSPAEMVEILKK' A
#
# COMPACT_ATOMS: atom_id res chain seq x y z
N MET A 1 -10.16 -9.61 -28.27
CA MET A 1 -10.59 -8.99 -26.99
C MET A 1 -9.74 -9.61 -25.89
N ALA A 2 -9.21 -8.82 -24.95
CA ALA A 2 -8.44 -9.39 -23.84
C ALA A 2 -9.42 -10.05 -22.85
N GLU A 3 -9.13 -11.28 -22.44
CA GLU A 3 -9.91 -11.99 -21.42
C GLU A 3 -9.70 -11.30 -20.06
N GLN A 4 -10.78 -10.87 -19.42
CA GLN A 4 -10.73 -10.24 -18.11
C GLN A 4 -11.00 -11.28 -17.03
N VAL A 5 -10.12 -11.34 -16.03
CA VAL A 5 -10.26 -12.22 -14.86
C VAL A 5 -10.49 -11.36 -13.62
N LEU A 6 -11.40 -11.80 -12.76
CA LEU A 6 -11.72 -11.12 -11.52
C LEU A 6 -10.74 -11.53 -10.40
N VAL A 7 -10.20 -10.55 -9.68
CA VAL A 7 -9.33 -10.76 -8.52
C VAL A 7 -10.07 -10.33 -7.25
N GLN A 8 -10.28 -11.27 -6.32
CA GLN A 8 -10.89 -10.99 -5.01
C GLN A 8 -9.81 -10.97 -3.93
N VAL A 9 -9.70 -9.85 -3.21
CA VAL A 9 -8.73 -9.68 -2.12
C VAL A 9 -9.50 -9.34 -0.85
N ARG A 10 -9.18 -10.05 0.24
CA ARG A 10 -9.68 -9.69 1.59
C ARG A 10 -8.79 -8.60 2.15
N VAL A 11 -9.41 -7.53 2.64
CA VAL A 11 -8.74 -6.35 3.18
C VAL A 11 -9.54 -5.85 4.37
N ASP A 12 -8.85 -5.30 5.36
CA ASP A 12 -9.50 -4.64 6.49
C ASP A 12 -10.37 -3.47 5.99
N LYS A 13 -11.55 -3.31 6.60
CA LYS A 13 -12.51 -2.31 6.15
C LYS A 13 -11.96 -0.89 6.29
N LYS A 14 -11.32 -0.57 7.42
CA LYS A 14 -10.79 0.75 7.70
C LYS A 14 -9.65 1.08 6.74
N LEU A 15 -8.74 0.13 6.52
CA LEU A 15 -7.65 0.29 5.54
C LEU A 15 -8.18 0.57 4.13
N LYS A 16 -9.23 -0.14 3.71
CA LYS A 16 -9.86 0.09 2.40
C LYS A 16 -10.43 1.51 2.30
N GLU A 17 -11.12 1.98 3.33
CA GLU A 17 -11.74 3.31 3.37
C GLU A 17 -10.68 4.41 3.29
N GLU A 18 -9.67 4.36 4.16
CA GLU A 18 -8.57 5.34 4.19
C GLU A 18 -7.84 5.43 2.84
N VAL A 19 -7.51 4.29 2.24
CA VAL A 19 -6.80 4.26 0.95
C VAL A 19 -7.70 4.72 -0.20
N SER A 20 -9.00 4.46 -0.14
CA SER A 20 -9.94 4.92 -1.17
C SER A 20 -10.05 6.44 -1.17
N GLU A 21 -10.12 7.08 0.01
CA GLU A 21 -10.14 8.55 0.13
C GLU A 21 -8.86 9.18 -0.46
N ILE A 22 -7.70 8.58 -0.20
CA ILE A 22 -6.42 9.03 -0.78
C ILE A 22 -6.48 8.99 -2.31
N TYR A 23 -6.97 7.89 -2.90
CA TYR A 23 -7.04 7.78 -4.36
C TYR A 23 -8.11 8.70 -4.97
N GLU A 24 -9.23 8.90 -4.32
CA GLU A 24 -10.27 9.83 -4.77
C GLU A 24 -9.75 11.27 -4.80
N MET A 25 -8.97 11.69 -3.79
CA MET A 25 -8.28 12.99 -3.82
C MET A 25 -7.28 13.12 -4.97
N LEU A 26 -6.73 12.00 -5.46
CA LEU A 26 -5.87 11.94 -6.64
C LEU A 26 -6.65 11.79 -7.96
N GLY A 27 -7.98 11.74 -7.91
CA GLY A 27 -8.84 11.52 -9.10
C GLY A 27 -8.81 10.09 -9.63
N LEU A 28 -8.56 9.10 -8.77
CA LEU A 28 -8.41 7.69 -9.12
C LEU A 28 -9.36 6.82 -8.28
N ASP A 29 -9.81 5.70 -8.85
CA ASP A 29 -10.49 4.66 -8.09
C ASP A 29 -9.53 3.54 -7.64
N LEU A 30 -9.90 2.84 -6.58
CA LEU A 30 -9.11 1.74 -6.02
C LEU A 30 -8.80 0.63 -7.06
N PRO A 31 -9.75 0.20 -7.93
CA PRO A 31 -9.44 -0.75 -8.99
C PRO A 31 -8.39 -0.25 -10.01
N THR A 32 -8.38 1.04 -10.35
CA THR A 32 -7.39 1.64 -11.25
C THR A 32 -6.01 1.64 -10.61
N ALA A 33 -5.93 2.05 -9.34
CA ALA A 33 -4.68 1.98 -8.58
C ALA A 33 -4.15 0.54 -8.51
N PHE A 34 -5.02 -0.44 -8.27
CA PHE A 34 -4.64 -1.86 -8.26
C PHE A 34 -4.17 -2.36 -9.63
N ARG A 35 -4.80 -1.93 -10.74
CA ARG A 35 -4.30 -2.23 -12.09
C ARG A 35 -2.91 -1.63 -12.34
N MET A 36 -2.68 -0.38 -11.92
CA MET A 36 -1.39 0.28 -12.03
C MET A 36 -0.31 -0.47 -11.25
N PHE A 37 -0.64 -0.94 -10.04
CA PHE A 37 0.22 -1.80 -9.23
C PHE A 37 0.66 -3.04 -10.01
N LEU A 38 -0.28 -3.81 -10.57
CA LEU A 38 0.03 -5.04 -11.32
C LEU A 38 0.89 -4.76 -12.56
N VAL A 39 0.58 -3.69 -13.32
CA VAL A 39 1.37 -3.30 -14.49
C VAL A 39 2.78 -2.92 -14.08
N ARG A 40 2.95 -2.16 -12.98
CA ARG A 40 4.27 -1.76 -12.51
C ARG A 40 5.07 -2.97 -12.00
N SER A 41 4.46 -3.88 -11.25
CA SER A 41 5.09 -5.13 -10.82
C SER A 41 5.60 -5.96 -11.99
N LYS A 42 4.82 -6.04 -13.08
CA LYS A 42 5.24 -6.73 -14.32
C LYS A 42 6.47 -6.08 -14.94
N LEU A 43 6.52 -4.75 -15.00
CA LEU A 43 7.66 -4.01 -15.59
C LEU A 43 8.93 -4.16 -14.74
N GLU A 44 8.80 -4.11 -13.42
CA GLU A 44 9.92 -4.24 -12.49
C GLU A 44 10.35 -5.69 -12.24
N ARG A 45 9.54 -6.67 -12.68
CA ARG A 45 9.70 -8.10 -12.36
C ARG A 45 9.82 -8.32 -10.84
N GLY A 46 9.04 -7.57 -10.06
CA GLY A 46 9.13 -7.51 -8.61
C GLY A 46 7.99 -6.70 -7.97
N LEU A 47 8.15 -6.32 -6.71
CA LEU A 47 7.22 -5.43 -6.02
C LEU A 47 7.43 -3.98 -6.51
N PRO A 48 6.36 -3.20 -6.74
CA PRO A 48 6.44 -1.84 -7.28
C PRO A 48 6.75 -0.82 -6.15
N PHE A 49 7.57 -1.25 -5.20
CA PHE A 49 8.10 -0.50 -4.09
C PHE A 49 9.33 -1.24 -3.55
N LYS A 50 10.24 -0.53 -2.88
CA LYS A 50 11.39 -1.16 -2.24
C LYS A 50 10.92 -2.03 -1.08
N ALA A 51 11.17 -3.34 -1.16
CA ALA A 51 10.94 -4.26 -0.06
C ALA A 51 12.10 -4.20 0.94
N VAL A 52 12.18 -3.09 1.68
CA VAL A 52 13.14 -2.89 2.77
C VAL A 52 12.37 -2.91 4.09
N LEU A 53 12.97 -3.51 5.13
CA LEU A 53 12.49 -3.28 6.49
C LEU A 53 12.71 -1.80 6.83
N PRO A 54 11.77 -1.13 7.52
CA PRO A 54 12.03 0.21 8.02
C PRO A 54 13.31 0.19 8.88
N GLU A 55 14.21 1.16 8.64
CA GLU A 55 15.51 1.22 9.35
C GLU A 55 15.37 1.61 10.84
N GLU A 56 14.17 1.94 11.32
CA GLU A 56 13.93 2.28 12.71
C GLU A 56 13.38 1.10 13.51
N THR A 57 14.28 0.22 13.93
CA THR A 57 14.10 -0.45 15.23
C THR A 57 14.32 0.61 16.30
N VAL A 58 13.27 1.38 16.63
CA VAL A 58 13.33 2.33 17.74
C VAL A 58 13.76 1.54 18.98
N SER A 59 14.96 1.84 19.47
CA SER A 59 15.53 1.10 20.58
C SER A 59 14.67 1.36 21.83
N PRO A 60 14.62 0.43 22.82
CA PRO A 60 13.85 0.65 24.04
C PRO A 60 14.15 1.98 24.76
N ALA A 61 15.32 2.59 24.52
CA ALA A 61 15.69 3.90 25.06
C ALA A 61 14.89 5.06 24.43
N GLU A 62 14.66 5.05 23.12
CA GLU A 62 13.91 6.10 22.41
C GLU A 62 12.40 6.04 22.74
N MET A 63 11.86 4.84 23.01
CA MET A 63 10.48 4.66 23.49
C MET A 63 10.24 5.34 24.86
N VAL A 64 11.24 5.35 25.74
CA VAL A 64 11.15 5.97 27.08
C VAL A 64 11.15 7.50 26.99
N GLU A 65 11.81 8.08 25.99
CA GLU A 65 11.85 9.53 25.80
C GLU A 65 10.54 10.08 25.21
N ILE A 66 9.90 9.32 24.31
CA ILE A 66 8.59 9.65 23.73
C ILE A 66 7.47 9.62 24.79
N LEU A 67 7.54 8.71 25.77
CA LEU A 67 6.56 8.59 26.86
C LEU A 67 6.70 9.65 27.98
N LYS A 68 7.75 10.48 27.95
CA LYS A 68 8.00 11.54 28.93
C LYS A 68 7.54 12.93 28.48
N LYS A 69 6.98 13.06 27.29
CA LYS A 69 6.23 14.25 26.85
C LYS A 69 4.73 14.01 26.99
#